data_AF-A0A960I174-F1
#
_entry.id   AF-A0A960I174-F1
#
_cell.length_a   1.000
_cell.length_b   1.000
_cell.length_c   1.000
_cell.angle_alpha   90.00
_cell.angle_beta   90.00
_cell.angle_gamma   90.00
#
_symmetry.space_group_name_H-M   'P 1'
#
loop_
_entity.id
_entity.type
_entity.pdbx_description
1 polymer ?
#
loop_
_entity_poly.entity_id
_entity_poly.type
_entity_poly.pdbx_seq_one_letter_code
_entity_poly.pdbx_strand_id
1 'polypeptide(L)'
;MSDHKRPIEQAVDIAVYAPLGFVLEARKLLPTFVERGRAQVQMAKVIGKFAVDQGQNEAGKRISKVQEQAKGVMREFGLAADDARVEESSSSDATHGTSSKSAPSARAEPVVQSGAGAEDLAIPSYDSLAASQVIPRLEGLSPEELAAVARYERSHRARKTILGKISQIQGS
;
A
#
# COMPACT_ATOMS: atom_id res chain seq x y z
N MET A 1 11.52 11.06 44.45
CA MET A 1 11.42 9.68 45.00
C MET A 1 10.50 8.92 44.08
N SER A 2 11.04 7.93 43.39
CA SER A 2 10.37 7.21 42.31
C SER A 2 9.47 6.13 42.90
N ASP A 3 8.16 6.36 42.89
CA ASP A 3 7.15 5.35 43.21
C ASP A 3 7.17 4.27 42.12
N HIS A 4 7.97 3.23 42.35
CA HIS A 4 7.94 2.02 41.56
C HIS A 4 6.73 1.21 42.02
N LYS A 5 5.54 1.51 41.47
CA LYS A 5 4.40 0.61 41.54
C LYS A 5 4.85 -0.77 41.05
N ARG A 6 4.45 -1.82 41.77
CA ARG A 6 4.89 -3.18 41.46
C ARG A 6 4.49 -3.49 40.02
N PRO A 7 5.38 -4.05 39.19
CA PRO A 7 5.15 -4.21 37.75
C PRO A 7 3.89 -5.03 37.42
N ILE A 8 3.44 -5.86 38.36
CA ILE A 8 2.23 -6.68 38.25
C ILE A 8 0.96 -5.83 38.38
N GLU A 9 0.91 -4.84 39.29
CA GLU A 9 -0.23 -3.92 39.40
C GLU A 9 -0.32 -3.01 38.18
N GLN A 10 0.82 -2.57 37.65
CA GLN A 10 0.84 -1.79 36.42
C GLN A 10 0.35 -2.59 35.21
N ALA A 11 0.65 -3.89 35.15
CA ALA A 11 0.11 -4.77 34.11
C ALA A 11 -1.41 -4.97 34.25
N VAL A 12 -1.93 -5.06 35.47
CA VAL A 12 -3.38 -5.17 35.73
C VAL A 12 -4.10 -3.87 35.38
N ASP A 13 -3.56 -2.72 35.76
CA ASP A 13 -4.10 -1.40 35.39
C ASP A 13 -4.12 -1.24 33.87
N ILE A 14 -3.05 -1.62 33.17
CA ILE A 14 -3.01 -1.57 31.71
C ILE A 14 -4.03 -2.55 31.10
N ALA A 15 -4.13 -3.78 31.60
CA ALA A 15 -5.01 -4.78 31.00
C ALA A 15 -6.51 -4.52 31.24
N VAL A 16 -6.87 -3.83 32.33
CA VAL A 16 -8.27 -3.57 32.70
C VAL A 16 -8.70 -2.15 32.35
N TYR A 17 -7.90 -1.14 32.71
CA TYR A 17 -8.25 0.26 32.49
C TYR A 17 -7.89 0.77 31.10
N ALA A 18 -6.83 0.27 30.44
CA ALA A 18 -6.48 0.76 29.10
C ALA A 18 -7.52 0.40 28.03
N PRO A 19 -8.08 -0.83 27.96
CA PRO A 19 -9.16 -1.14 27.04
C PRO A 19 -10.43 -0.34 27.33
N LEU A 20 -10.77 -0.15 28.61
CA LEU A 20 -11.95 0.61 29.00
C LEU A 20 -11.81 2.10 28.65
N GLY A 21 -10.64 2.69 28.89
CA GLY A 21 -10.30 4.05 28.46
C GLY A 21 -10.33 4.20 26.94
N PHE A 22 -9.81 3.20 26.21
CA PHE A 22 -9.88 3.19 24.74
C PHE A 22 -11.32 3.16 24.22
N VAL A 23 -12.22 2.39 24.84
CA VAL A 23 -13.65 2.33 24.47
C VAL A 23 -14.35 3.68 24.70
N LEU A 24 -14.02 4.39 25.78
CA LEU A 24 -14.59 5.71 26.08
C LEU A 24 -14.10 6.77 25.07
N GLU A 25 -12.84 6.72 24.66
CA GLU A 25 -12.24 7.67 23.71
C GLU A 25 -12.53 7.33 22.22
N ALA A 26 -12.88 6.08 21.92
CA ALA A 26 -13.06 5.56 20.56
C ALA A 26 -14.06 6.36 19.72
N ARG A 27 -15.15 6.86 20.33
CA ARG A 27 -16.25 7.54 19.59
C ARG A 27 -15.82 8.83 18.88
N LYS A 28 -14.73 9.46 19.31
CA LYS A 28 -14.22 10.70 18.70
C LYS A 28 -13.20 10.45 17.59
N LEU A 29 -12.51 9.30 17.62
CA LEU A 29 -11.41 8.99 16.70
C LEU A 29 -11.76 7.93 15.63
N LEU A 30 -12.85 7.20 15.82
CA LEU A 30 -13.33 6.16 14.90
C LEU A 30 -13.36 6.54 13.40
N PRO A 31 -13.86 7.72 12.96
CA PRO A 31 -14.01 7.97 11.53
C PRO A 31 -12.66 8.00 10.79
N THR A 32 -11.61 8.57 11.38
CA THR A 32 -10.28 8.65 10.74
C THR A 32 -9.53 7.32 10.79
N PHE A 33 -9.75 6.52 11.83
CA PHE A 33 -9.17 5.17 11.91
C PHE A 33 -9.83 4.18 10.94
N VAL A 34 -11.12 4.34 10.63
CA VAL A 34 -11.80 3.50 9.63
C VAL A 34 -11.26 3.78 8.23
N GLU A 35 -11.04 5.05 7.86
CA GLU A 35 -10.46 5.40 6.57
C GLU A 35 -9.04 4.86 6.40
N ARG A 36 -8.19 5.06 7.43
CA ARG A 36 -6.82 4.52 7.44
C ARG A 36 -6.80 2.99 7.43
N GLY A 37 -7.68 2.35 8.21
CA GLY A 37 -7.81 0.90 8.25
C GLY A 37 -8.23 0.31 6.91
N ARG A 38 -9.19 0.94 6.21
CA ARG A 38 -9.60 0.52 4.86
C ARG A 38 -8.46 0.61 3.86
N ALA A 39 -7.70 1.71 3.89
CA ALA A 39 -6.54 1.88 3.01
C ALA A 39 -5.47 0.79 3.24
N GLN A 40 -5.17 0.48 4.51
CA GLN A 40 -4.22 -0.57 4.86
C GLN A 40 -4.70 -1.98 4.45
N VAL A 41 -5.97 -2.31 4.66
CA VAL A 41 -6.54 -3.60 4.26
C VAL A 41 -6.61 -3.74 2.74
N GLN A 42 -6.94 -2.68 2.00
CA GLN A 42 -6.94 -2.71 0.54
C GLN A 42 -5.54 -2.96 -0.02
N MET A 43 -4.52 -2.29 0.52
CA MET A 43 -3.13 -2.50 0.11
C MET A 43 -2.66 -3.93 0.43
N ALA A 44 -2.96 -4.44 1.63
CA ALA A 44 -2.67 -5.82 2.01
C ALA A 44 -3.38 -6.84 1.10
N LYS A 45 -4.63 -6.57 0.68
CA LYS A 45 -5.38 -7.42 -0.24
C LYS A 45 -4.74 -7.48 -1.64
N VAL A 46 -4.21 -6.37 -2.13
CA VAL A 46 -3.48 -6.32 -3.42
C VAL A 46 -2.21 -7.16 -3.35
N ILE A 47 -1.41 -6.99 -2.30
CA ILE A 47 -0.18 -7.77 -2.07
C ILE A 47 -0.50 -9.26 -1.91
N GLY A 48 -1.53 -9.60 -1.14
CA GLY A 48 -1.97 -10.98 -0.94
C GLY A 48 -2.47 -11.64 -2.22
N LYS A 49 -3.25 -10.93 -3.04
CA LYS A 49 -3.71 -11.45 -4.34
C LYS A 49 -2.53 -11.72 -5.27
N PHE A 50 -1.54 -10.82 -5.33
CA PHE A 50 -0.34 -11.04 -6.13
C PHE A 50 0.47 -12.26 -5.65
N ALA A 51 0.60 -12.44 -4.34
CA ALA A 51 1.28 -13.61 -3.77
C ALA A 51 0.57 -14.93 -4.13
N VAL A 52 -0.77 -14.97 -4.12
CA VAL A 52 -1.55 -16.16 -4.51
C VAL A 52 -1.44 -16.42 -6.00
N ASP A 53 -1.60 -15.39 -6.84
CA ASP A 53 -1.55 -15.52 -8.30
C ASP A 53 -0.14 -15.97 -8.76
N GLN A 54 0.93 -15.42 -8.16
CA GLN A 54 2.31 -15.87 -8.42
C GLN A 54 2.57 -17.28 -7.88
N GLY A 55 2.03 -17.59 -6.70
CA GLY A 55 2.11 -18.91 -6.08
C GLY A 55 1.46 -20.01 -6.93
N GLN A 56 0.29 -19.75 -7.54
CA GLN A 56 -0.39 -20.72 -8.42
C GLN A 56 0.44 -21.02 -9.68
N ASN A 57 1.04 -20.00 -10.30
CA ASN A 57 1.87 -20.17 -11.49
C ASN A 57 3.18 -20.93 -11.22
N GLU A 58 3.80 -20.72 -10.05
CA GLU A 58 4.99 -21.48 -9.64
C GLU A 58 4.63 -22.89 -9.14
N ALA A 59 3.50 -23.04 -8.44
CA ALA A 59 3.01 -24.33 -7.97
C ALA A 59 2.70 -25.26 -9.14
N GLY A 60 2.06 -24.78 -10.21
CA GLY A 60 1.79 -25.59 -11.40
C GLY A 60 3.06 -26.18 -12.02
N LYS A 61 4.17 -25.43 -12.03
CA LYS A 61 5.47 -25.87 -12.57
C LYS A 61 6.22 -26.85 -11.67
N ARG A 62 5.99 -26.79 -10.36
CA ARG A 62 6.61 -27.70 -9.39
C ARG A 62 5.78 -28.97 -9.22
N ILE A 63 4.45 -28.87 -9.23
CA ILE A 63 3.53 -30.00 -9.13
C ILE A 63 3.66 -30.92 -10.33
N SER A 64 3.82 -30.40 -11.56
CA SER A 64 4.03 -31.24 -12.74
C SER A 64 5.34 -32.04 -12.67
N LYS A 65 6.44 -31.40 -12.25
CA LYS A 65 7.74 -32.08 -12.05
C LYS A 65 7.69 -33.12 -10.94
N VAL A 66 7.04 -32.78 -9.82
CA VAL A 66 6.84 -33.73 -8.70
C VAL A 66 5.92 -34.87 -9.12
N GLN A 67 4.92 -34.64 -9.97
CA GLN A 67 4.03 -35.66 -10.49
C GLN A 67 4.74 -36.61 -11.47
N GLU A 68 5.63 -36.10 -12.33
CA GLU A 68 6.48 -36.91 -13.20
C GLU A 68 7.47 -37.76 -12.38
N GLN A 69 8.10 -37.16 -11.37
CA GLN A 69 8.99 -37.87 -10.45
C GLN A 69 8.24 -38.92 -9.62
N ALA A 70 7.04 -38.58 -9.12
CA ALA A 70 6.20 -39.51 -8.38
C ALA A 70 5.68 -40.65 -9.26
N LYS A 71 5.39 -40.41 -10.54
CA LYS A 71 5.06 -41.48 -11.51
C LYS A 71 6.25 -42.40 -11.78
N GLY A 72 7.47 -41.85 -11.85
CA GLY A 72 8.71 -42.63 -11.97
C GLY A 72 8.91 -43.55 -10.77
N VAL A 73 8.80 -43.00 -9.56
CA VAL A 73 8.89 -43.76 -8.31
C VAL A 73 7.74 -44.76 -8.17
N MET A 74 6.50 -44.40 -8.50
CA MET A 74 5.36 -45.34 -8.46
C MET A 74 5.49 -46.47 -9.49
N ARG A 75 6.08 -46.22 -10.67
CA ARG A 75 6.42 -47.29 -11.63
C ARG A 75 7.54 -48.18 -11.09
N GLU A 76 8.55 -47.61 -10.44
CA GLU A 76 9.64 -48.36 -9.81
C GLU A 76 9.13 -49.28 -8.68
N PHE A 77 8.11 -48.83 -7.92
CA PHE A 77 7.45 -49.63 -6.89
C PHE A 77 6.24 -50.45 -7.39
N GLY A 78 5.96 -50.48 -8.70
CA GLY A 78 4.91 -51.33 -9.29
C GLY A 78 3.46 -50.92 -9.02
N LEU A 79 3.19 -49.66 -8.67
CA LEU A 79 1.89 -49.15 -8.21
C LEU A 79 1.10 -48.32 -9.24
N ALA A 80 1.58 -48.18 -10.49
CA ALA A 80 0.93 -47.34 -11.50
C ALA A 80 -0.18 -48.11 -12.26
N ALA A 81 -1.44 -47.71 -12.04
CA ALA A 81 -2.58 -48.19 -12.83
C ALA A 81 -2.59 -47.55 -14.22
N ASP A 82 -2.69 -48.40 -15.25
CA ASP A 82 -2.93 -48.02 -16.65
C ASP A 82 -4.29 -47.32 -16.79
N ASP A 83 -4.28 -46.07 -17.25
CA ASP A 83 -5.47 -45.45 -17.80
C ASP A 83 -5.16 -44.99 -19.22
N ALA A 84 -5.61 -45.80 -20.17
CA ALA A 84 -5.54 -45.55 -21.59
C ALA A 84 -6.91 -45.09 -22.09
N ARG A 85 -6.84 -44.21 -23.12
CA ARG A 85 -7.79 -44.06 -24.23
C ARG A 85 -8.78 -42.89 -24.16
N VAL A 86 -8.58 -41.91 -25.05
CA VAL A 86 -9.44 -41.46 -26.18
C VAL A 86 -8.65 -40.31 -26.86
N GLU A 87 -7.87 -40.55 -27.92
CA GLU A 87 -8.22 -40.53 -29.35
C GLU A 87 -8.85 -39.22 -29.88
N GLU A 88 -8.06 -38.53 -30.72
CA GLU A 88 -8.37 -37.82 -31.97
C GLU A 88 -9.60 -36.88 -32.11
N SER A 89 -9.34 -35.63 -32.54
CA SER A 89 -9.60 -35.19 -33.93
C SER A 89 -9.73 -33.66 -34.08
N SER A 90 -9.13 -33.16 -35.18
CA SER A 90 -9.55 -32.01 -36.01
C SER A 90 -9.63 -30.61 -35.39
N SER A 91 -9.33 -29.49 -36.04
CA SER A 91 -8.55 -29.07 -37.20
C SER A 91 -8.76 -27.55 -37.27
N SER A 92 -7.77 -26.80 -37.78
CA SER A 92 -7.90 -25.48 -38.42
C SER A 92 -8.55 -24.32 -37.63
N ASP A 93 -7.80 -23.24 -37.37
CA ASP A 93 -7.73 -22.07 -38.27
C ASP A 93 -6.93 -20.91 -37.62
N ALA A 94 -6.46 -20.00 -38.48
CA ALA A 94 -6.12 -18.60 -38.22
C ALA A 94 -4.71 -18.21 -37.71
N THR A 95 -3.84 -17.99 -38.70
CA THR A 95 -3.10 -16.74 -39.00
C THR A 95 -2.52 -15.86 -37.87
N HIS A 96 -1.20 -15.69 -37.95
CA HIS A 96 -0.44 -14.43 -38.00
C HIS A 96 -0.72 -13.33 -36.95
N GLY A 97 0.37 -12.85 -36.34
CA GLY A 97 0.56 -11.40 -36.24
C GLY A 97 1.24 -10.88 -34.97
N THR A 98 2.48 -10.44 -35.18
CA THR A 98 3.02 -9.16 -34.69
C THR A 98 3.44 -9.03 -33.21
N SER A 99 4.76 -9.13 -33.02
CA SER A 99 5.62 -8.00 -32.64
C SER A 99 5.01 -6.83 -31.86
N SER A 100 5.43 -6.66 -30.60
CA SER A 100 5.85 -5.37 -30.01
C SER A 100 6.41 -5.64 -28.61
N LYS A 101 7.73 -5.65 -28.41
CA LYS A 101 8.59 -4.48 -28.13
C LYS A 101 8.02 -3.60 -27.01
N SER A 102 8.60 -3.71 -25.81
CA SER A 102 8.88 -2.58 -24.89
C SER A 102 9.56 -3.05 -23.59
N ALA A 103 10.89 -3.00 -23.59
CA ALA A 103 11.64 -2.38 -22.49
C ALA A 103 12.24 -1.09 -23.08
N PRO A 104 12.70 -0.08 -22.32
CA PRO A 104 12.96 -0.03 -20.86
C PRO A 104 12.39 1.26 -20.19
N SER A 105 12.47 1.38 -18.87
CA SER A 105 13.07 2.57 -18.21
C SER A 105 12.88 2.51 -16.70
N ALA A 106 14.00 2.53 -16.00
CA ALA A 106 14.12 2.88 -14.61
C ALA A 106 13.53 4.27 -14.30
N ARG A 107 12.95 4.44 -13.12
CA ARG A 107 13.15 5.67 -12.33
C ARG A 107 12.93 5.38 -10.84
N ALA A 108 13.98 5.68 -10.08
CA ALA A 108 14.12 5.61 -8.64
C ALA A 108 12.94 6.21 -7.86
N GLU A 109 12.52 5.53 -6.80
CA GLU A 109 11.81 6.16 -5.69
C GLU A 109 12.82 6.78 -4.72
N PRO A 110 12.69 8.09 -4.40
CA PRO A 110 13.60 8.76 -3.49
C PRO A 110 13.19 8.56 -2.03
N VAL A 111 14.20 8.16 -1.25
CA VAL A 111 14.54 8.55 0.13
C VAL A 111 13.45 9.26 0.95
N VAL A 112 12.98 8.56 1.98
CA VAL A 112 12.25 9.06 3.14
C VAL A 112 13.12 9.98 4.00
N GLN A 113 13.17 11.28 3.70
CA GLN A 113 13.60 12.29 4.66
C GLN A 113 12.85 13.60 4.41
N SER A 114 12.04 14.05 5.38
CA SER A 114 11.88 15.46 5.80
C SER A 114 10.61 15.65 6.64
N GLY A 115 10.68 15.27 7.91
CA GLY A 115 9.63 15.56 8.91
C GLY A 115 9.87 16.83 9.72
N ALA A 116 10.94 17.59 9.46
CA ALA A 116 11.39 18.65 10.37
C ALA A 116 10.94 20.08 9.99
N GLY A 117 10.23 20.27 8.87
CA GLY A 117 9.81 21.59 8.41
C GLY A 117 8.30 21.78 8.23
N ALA A 118 7.50 20.71 8.28
CA ALA A 118 6.06 20.77 8.01
C ALA A 118 5.21 21.15 9.24
N GLU A 119 5.76 21.01 10.45
CA GLU A 119 5.06 21.32 11.71
C GLU A 119 5.02 22.83 12.01
N ASP A 120 5.80 23.63 11.28
CA ASP A 120 5.96 25.08 11.45
C ASP A 120 5.15 25.90 10.42
N LEU A 121 4.40 25.24 9.53
CA LEU A 121 3.44 25.92 8.65
C LEU A 121 2.08 26.02 9.32
N ALA A 122 1.33 27.07 8.99
CA ALA A 122 -0.07 27.26 9.38
C ALA A 122 -1.00 26.10 8.97
N ILE A 123 -0.52 25.15 8.15
CA ILE A 123 -1.21 23.91 7.82
C ILE A 123 -0.49 22.73 8.51
N PRO A 124 -1.08 22.17 9.58
CA PRO A 124 -0.53 20.99 10.24
C PRO A 124 -0.40 19.79 9.29
N SER A 125 0.71 19.06 9.42
CA SER A 125 1.01 17.86 8.62
C SER A 125 0.93 18.09 7.10
N TYR A 126 1.27 19.29 6.62
CA TYR A 126 1.14 19.71 5.22
C TYR A 126 1.67 18.69 4.19
N ASP A 127 2.86 18.10 4.41
CA ASP A 127 3.45 17.17 3.44
C ASP A 127 2.65 15.86 3.27
N SER A 128 1.91 15.47 4.32
CA SER A 128 1.06 14.28 4.31
C SER A 128 -0.31 14.50 3.67
N LEU A 129 -0.68 15.76 3.37
CA LEU A 129 -1.98 16.10 2.77
C LEU A 129 -1.93 16.01 1.25
N ALA A 130 -3.02 15.51 0.66
CA ALA A 130 -3.22 15.55 -0.78
C ALA A 130 -3.54 16.99 -1.24
N ALA A 131 -3.20 17.34 -2.49
CA ALA A 131 -3.46 18.68 -3.02
C ALA A 131 -4.95 19.08 -2.90
N SER A 132 -5.88 18.15 -3.07
CA SER A 132 -7.32 18.37 -2.90
C SER A 132 -7.72 18.79 -1.47
N GLN A 133 -6.98 18.34 -0.45
CA GLN A 133 -7.21 18.71 0.95
C GLN A 133 -6.52 20.02 1.32
N VAL A 134 -5.43 20.35 0.63
CA VAL A 134 -4.67 21.59 0.84
C VAL A 134 -5.39 22.78 0.21
N ILE A 135 -5.95 22.64 -0.99
CA ILE A 135 -6.58 23.74 -1.76
C ILE A 135 -7.64 24.51 -0.96
N PRO A 136 -8.62 23.88 -0.29
CA PRO A 136 -9.63 24.60 0.50
C PRO A 136 -9.03 25.35 1.70
N ARG A 137 -7.90 24.86 2.23
CA ARG A 137 -7.21 25.51 3.36
C ARG A 137 -6.41 26.73 2.90
N LEU A 138 -5.89 26.72 1.67
CA LEU A 138 -5.18 27.86 1.09
C LEU A 138 -6.10 29.09 0.95
N GLU A 139 -7.40 28.90 0.71
CA GLU A 139 -8.34 30.00 0.54
C GLU A 139 -8.60 30.81 1.82
N GLY A 140 -8.35 30.20 2.99
CA GLY A 140 -8.48 30.86 4.30
C GLY A 140 -7.19 31.45 4.87
N LEU A 141 -6.06 31.32 4.16
CA LEU A 141 -4.77 31.81 4.62
C LEU A 141 -4.52 33.26 4.20
N SER A 142 -3.80 33.98 5.04
CA SER A 142 -3.34 35.33 4.73
C SER A 142 -2.30 35.33 3.59
N PRO A 143 -2.09 36.46 2.90
CA PRO A 143 -1.09 36.56 1.83
C PRO A 143 0.34 36.21 2.27
N GLU A 144 0.71 36.52 3.51
CA GLU A 144 2.02 36.21 4.09
C GLU A 144 2.19 34.70 4.33
N GLU A 145 1.15 34.04 4.86
CA GLU A 145 1.12 32.60 5.05
C GLU A 145 1.15 31.86 3.71
N LEU A 146 0.45 32.34 2.69
CA LEU A 146 0.51 31.82 1.33
C LEU A 146 1.93 31.92 0.74
N ALA A 147 2.64 33.01 1.00
CA ALA A 147 4.03 33.17 0.58
C ALA A 147 4.98 32.22 1.33
N ALA A 148 4.73 31.94 2.61
CA ALA A 148 5.46 30.92 3.37
C ALA A 148 5.23 29.51 2.79
N VAL A 149 3.96 29.15 2.53
CA VAL A 149 3.59 27.87 1.89
C VAL A 149 4.21 27.74 0.50
N ALA A 150 4.21 28.80 -0.31
CA ALA A 150 4.82 28.76 -1.64
C ALA A 150 6.35 28.57 -1.61
N ARG A 151 7.05 29.14 -0.63
CA ARG A 151 8.49 28.93 -0.42
C ARG A 151 8.78 27.49 0.02
N TYR A 152 7.96 26.97 0.93
CA TYR A 152 8.04 25.59 1.38
C TYR A 152 7.79 24.61 0.23
N GLU A 153 6.70 24.78 -0.53
CA GLU A 153 6.36 23.86 -1.62
C GLU A 153 7.43 23.82 -2.70
N ARG A 154 8.03 24.97 -3.07
CA ARG A 154 9.13 25.02 -4.04
C ARG A 154 10.40 24.33 -3.58
N SER A 155 10.68 24.31 -2.28
CA SER A 155 11.88 23.67 -1.70
C SER A 155 11.70 22.18 -1.40
N HIS A 156 10.46 21.69 -1.41
CA HIS A 156 10.14 20.29 -1.13
C HIS A 156 9.71 19.55 -2.40
N ARG A 157 8.40 19.37 -2.62
CA ARG A 157 7.88 18.53 -3.72
C ARG A 157 7.55 19.29 -4.99
N ALA A 158 7.49 20.62 -4.96
CA ALA A 158 7.17 21.48 -6.09
C ALA A 158 5.89 21.07 -6.84
N ARG A 159 4.82 20.70 -6.12
CA ARG A 159 3.50 20.33 -6.66
C ARG A 159 2.89 21.54 -7.39
N LYS A 160 2.86 21.47 -8.71
CA LYS A 160 2.37 22.54 -9.60
C LYS A 160 0.93 22.99 -9.30
N THR A 161 0.05 22.08 -8.89
CA THR A 161 -1.35 22.39 -8.57
C THR A 161 -1.47 23.36 -7.39
N ILE A 162 -0.65 23.17 -6.35
CA ILE A 162 -0.66 24.03 -5.16
C ILE A 162 -0.07 25.39 -5.51
N LEU A 163 1.09 25.42 -6.18
CA LEU A 163 1.72 26.67 -6.62
C LEU A 163 0.80 27.48 -7.55
N GLY A 164 0.09 26.81 -8.46
CA GLY A 164 -0.87 27.45 -9.35
C GLY A 164 -2.05 28.06 -8.60
N LYS A 165 -2.62 27.34 -7.62
CA LYS A 165 -3.70 27.86 -6.78
C LYS A 165 -3.24 29.06 -5.93
N ILE A 166 -2.03 29.01 -5.37
CA ILE A 166 -1.47 30.14 -4.60
C ILE A 166 -1.33 31.38 -5.49
N SER A 167 -0.75 31.24 -6.69
CA SER A 167 -0.64 32.35 -7.65
C SER A 167 -2.01 32.92 -8.07
N GLN A 168 -3.03 32.05 -8.20
CA GLN A 168 -4.38 32.48 -8.52
C GLN A 168 -5.02 33.30 -7.39
N ILE A 169 -4.86 32.88 -6.13
CA ILE A 169 -5.38 33.61 -4.97
C ILE A 169 -4.64 34.95 -4.78
N GLN A 170 -3.32 34.98 -5.00
CA GLN A 170 -2.51 36.19 -4.86
C GLN A 170 -2.69 37.20 -6.01
N GLY A 171 -3.16 36.73 -7.17
CA GLY A 171 -3.45 37.58 -8.34
C GLY A 171 -4.90 38.02 -8.45
N SER A 172 -5.76 37.64 -7.49
CA SER A 172 -7.17 38.03 -7.40
C SER A 172 -7.38 39.12 -6.38
#